data_AF-F0V2F3-F1
#
_entry.id   AF-F0V2F3-F1
#
_cell.length_a   1.000
_cell.length_b   1.000
_cell.length_c   1.000
_cell.angle_alpha   90.00
_cell.angle_beta   90.00
_cell.angle_gamma   90.00
#
_symmetry.space_group_name_H-M   'P 1'
#
loop_
_entity.id
_entity.type
_entity.pdbx_description
1 polymer ?
#
loop_
_entity_poly.entity_id
_entity_poly.type
_entity_poly.pdbx_seq_one_letter_code
_entity_poly.pdbx_strand_id
1 'polypeptide(L)'
;MFAILVTRTGKFIARVCRGKFEVSDCCFLVVPKMQNQTYFLLEAINLIIFELHKNCPGVKVLKEFEFKPTVISIPDNKTLERFNEICEFIQLKIENLQKNIERLEIMKKDLHKMIFNQKISVI
;
A
#
# COMPACT_ATOMS: atom_id res chain seq x y z
N MET A 1 0.95 -9.75 10.72
CA MET A 1 -0.43 -9.23 10.61
C MET A 1 -0.62 -8.73 9.19
N PHE A 2 -1.80 -8.97 8.61
CA PHE A 2 -2.22 -8.36 7.34
C PHE A 2 -3.30 -7.34 7.66
N ALA A 3 -3.11 -6.11 7.20
CA ALA A 3 -4.13 -5.09 7.31
C ALA A 3 -4.11 -4.19 6.08
N ILE A 4 -5.22 -3.50 5.87
CA ILE A 4 -5.32 -2.46 4.86
C ILE A 4 -5.17 -1.13 5.58
N LEU A 5 -4.24 -0.32 5.11
CA LEU A 5 -4.05 1.04 5.59
C LEU A 5 -4.61 2.00 4.56
N VAL A 6 -5.48 2.90 4.99
CA VAL A 6 -6.09 3.90 4.12
C VAL A 6 -5.75 5.30 4.62
N THR A 7 -5.22 6.15 3.75
CA THR A 7 -4.92 7.53 4.13
C THR A 7 -6.20 8.35 4.33
N ARG A 8 -6.27 9.07 5.44
CA ARG A 8 -7.42 9.91 5.81
C ARG A 8 -7.36 11.28 5.15
N THR A 9 -6.17 11.83 4.92
CA THR A 9 -6.00 13.20 4.43
C THR A 9 -5.16 13.26 3.16
N GLY A 10 -5.40 14.29 2.35
CA GLY A 10 -4.64 14.54 1.12
C GLY A 10 -5.04 13.59 -0.01
N LYS A 11 -4.10 12.75 -0.46
CA LYS A 11 -4.39 11.74 -1.49
C LYS A 11 -4.85 10.46 -0.80
N PHE A 12 -6.08 10.05 -1.07
CA PHE A 12 -6.65 8.80 -0.59
C PHE A 12 -5.98 7.63 -1.32
N ILE A 13 -5.35 6.77 -0.54
CA ILE A 13 -4.63 5.59 -1.02
C ILE A 13 -4.91 4.49 -0.02
N ALA A 14 -5.32 3.32 -0.51
CA ALA A 14 -5.36 2.11 0.26
C ALA A 14 -4.18 1.21 -0.11
N ARG A 15 -3.54 0.60 0.89
CA ARG A 15 -2.43 -0.34 0.68
C ARG A 15 -2.53 -1.50 1.65
N VAL A 16 -2.14 -2.68 1.19
CA VAL A 16 -1.93 -3.82 2.07
C VAL A 16 -0.58 -3.67 2.75
N CYS A 17 -0.60 -3.77 4.07
CA CYS A 17 0.59 -3.76 4.91
C CYS A 17 0.76 -5.13 5.56
N ARG A 18 1.97 -5.68 5.44
CA ARG A 18 2.37 -6.96 6.01
C ARG A 18 3.46 -6.75 7.05
N GLY A 19 3.37 -7.50 8.14
CA GLY A 19 4.39 -7.49 9.19
C GLY A 19 4.06 -6.50 10.31
N LYS A 20 5.10 -5.85 10.87
CA LYS A 20 4.99 -4.84 11.92
C LYS A 20 5.14 -3.46 11.30
N PHE A 21 4.24 -2.55 11.65
CA PHE A 21 4.24 -1.17 11.18
C PHE A 21 3.55 -0.28 12.20
N GLU A 22 3.83 1.01 12.14
CA GLU A 22 3.17 2.04 12.93
C GLU A 22 2.15 2.77 12.07
N VAL A 23 1.03 3.17 12.66
CA VAL A 23 -0.07 3.86 11.98
C VAL A 23 -0.17 5.26 12.55
N SER A 24 -0.08 6.26 11.69
CA SER A 24 -0.34 7.66 12.07
C SER A 24 -1.82 7.94 12.22
N ASP A 25 -2.19 8.91 13.05
CA ASP A 25 -3.57 9.41 13.24
C ASP A 25 -4.26 9.89 11.94
N CYS A 26 -3.46 10.14 10.90
CA CYS A 26 -3.93 10.50 9.56
C CYS A 26 -4.25 9.27 8.68
N CYS A 27 -4.38 8.08 9.26
CA CYS A 27 -4.70 6.85 8.54
C CYS A 27 -5.79 6.04 9.24
N PHE A 28 -6.65 5.39 8.45
CA PHE A 28 -7.56 4.36 8.92
C PHE A 28 -6.89 3.00 8.79
N LEU A 29 -7.04 2.18 9.84
CA LEU A 29 -6.64 0.78 9.83
C LEU A 29 -7.88 -0.08 9.61
N VAL A 30 -7.93 -0.78 8.48
CA VAL A 30 -9.00 -1.72 8.15
C VAL A 30 -8.47 -3.13 8.31
N VAL A 31 -9.02 -3.86 9.28
CA VAL A 31 -8.69 -5.25 9.55
C VAL A 31 -9.85 -6.14 9.13
N PRO A 32 -9.69 -6.98 8.09
CA PRO A 32 -10.73 -7.92 7.70
C PRO A 32 -11.04 -8.90 8.84
N LYS A 33 -12.32 -9.27 8.98
CA LYS A 33 -12.71 -10.37 9.88
C LYS A 33 -12.10 -11.70 9.45
N MET A 34 -12.02 -11.95 8.14
CA MET A 34 -11.44 -13.16 7.55
C MET A 34 -10.23 -12.77 6.70
N GLN A 35 -9.05 -13.33 7.00
CA GLN A 35 -7.81 -12.91 6.35
C GLN A 35 -7.81 -13.13 4.83
N ASN A 36 -8.49 -14.16 4.34
CA ASN A 36 -8.64 -14.43 2.90
C ASN A 36 -9.52 -13.40 2.16
N GLN A 37 -10.08 -12.41 2.84
CA GLN A 37 -10.84 -11.32 2.21
C GLN A 37 -10.00 -10.05 2.04
N THR A 38 -8.76 -10.02 2.51
CA THR A 38 -7.93 -8.81 2.54
C THR A 38 -7.78 -8.16 1.16
N TYR A 39 -7.42 -8.93 0.14
CA TYR A 39 -7.25 -8.39 -1.21
C TYR A 39 -8.56 -7.93 -1.83
N PHE A 40 -9.62 -8.70 -1.62
CA PHE A 40 -10.92 -8.35 -2.16
C PHE A 40 -11.46 -7.05 -1.53
N LEU A 41 -11.31 -6.90 -0.22
CA LEU A 41 -11.66 -5.65 0.47
C LEU A 41 -10.79 -4.48 0.05
N LEU A 42 -9.50 -4.70 -0.20
CA LEU A 42 -8.61 -3.67 -0.74
C LEU A 42 -9.17 -3.12 -2.06
N GLU A 43 -9.55 -3.99 -2.99
CA GLU A 43 -10.08 -3.54 -4.28
C GLU A 43 -11.44 -2.86 -4.15
N ALA A 44 -12.33 -3.38 -3.28
CA ALA A 44 -13.59 -2.70 -2.99
C ALA A 44 -13.37 -1.29 -2.43
N ILE A 45 -12.40 -1.13 -1.52
CA ILE A 45 -12.00 0.17 -0.98
C ILE A 45 -11.40 1.07 -2.07
N ASN A 46 -10.55 0.54 -2.95
CA ASN A 46 -9.95 1.30 -4.05
C ASN A 46 -11.03 1.86 -4.99
N LEU A 47 -12.09 1.10 -5.27
CA LEU A 47 -13.23 1.56 -6.07
C LEU A 47 -13.96 2.72 -5.38
N ILE A 48 -14.21 2.62 -4.06
CA ILE A 48 -14.83 3.70 -3.27
C ILE A 48 -13.93 4.95 -3.29
N ILE A 49 -12.63 4.78 -3.03
CA ILE A 49 -11.64 5.86 -3.04
C ILE A 49 -11.60 6.55 -4.41
N PHE A 50 -11.66 5.79 -5.50
CA PHE A 50 -11.65 6.32 -6.86
C PHE A 50 -12.84 7.25 -7.11
N GLU A 51 -14.04 6.84 -6.70
CA GLU A 51 -15.25 7.66 -6.83
C GLU A 51 -15.19 8.91 -5.93
N LEU A 52 -14.72 8.77 -4.68
CA LEU A 52 -14.51 9.92 -3.78
C LEU A 52 -13.52 10.93 -4.34
N HIS A 53 -12.48 10.45 -5.03
CA HIS A 53 -11.48 11.32 -5.64
C HIS A 53 -12.04 12.22 -6.74
N LYS A 54 -12.99 11.72 -7.54
CA LYS A 54 -13.66 12.50 -8.59
C LYS A 54 -14.54 13.62 -8.01
N ASN A 55 -15.20 13.35 -6.89
CA ASN A 55 -16.27 14.20 -6.39
C ASN A 55 -15.81 15.26 -5.36
N CYS A 56 -14.53 15.29 -4.98
CA CYS A 56 -14.03 16.16 -3.92
C CYS A 56 -12.92 17.12 -4.42
N PRO A 57 -13.25 18.37 -4.81
CA PRO A 57 -12.25 19.41 -5.06
C PRO A 57 -11.80 20.08 -3.74
N GLY A 58 -10.50 20.19 -3.51
CA GLY A 58 -9.92 20.85 -2.32
C GLY A 58 -9.16 19.92 -1.36
N VAL A 59 -9.01 20.34 -0.09
CA VAL A 59 -8.35 19.54 0.96
C VAL A 59 -9.22 18.34 1.30
N LYS A 60 -8.85 17.17 0.79
CA LYS A 60 -9.64 15.95 0.92
C LYS A 60 -9.41 15.33 2.29
N VAL A 61 -10.48 15.22 3.08
CA VAL A 61 -10.49 14.52 4.37
C VAL A 61 -11.56 13.45 4.32
N LEU A 62 -11.12 12.21 4.39
CA LEU A 62 -11.97 11.03 4.40
C LEU A 62 -12.58 10.88 5.79
N LYS A 63 -13.91 10.78 5.84
CA LYS A 63 -14.64 10.58 7.09
C LYS A 63 -14.96 9.10 7.24
N GLU A 64 -14.95 8.61 8.47
CA GLU A 64 -15.13 7.19 8.78
C GLU A 64 -16.47 6.63 8.25
N PHE A 65 -17.52 7.45 8.21
CA PHE A 65 -18.83 7.04 7.69
C PHE A 65 -18.87 6.89 6.17
N GLU A 66 -17.90 7.41 5.41
CA GLU A 66 -17.81 7.23 3.95
C GLU A 66 -17.38 5.79 3.59
N PHE A 67 -16.94 5.01 4.59
CA PHE A 67 -16.75 3.56 4.49
C PHE A 67 -17.94 2.74 4.99
N LYS A 68 -18.95 3.37 5.61
CA LYS A 68 -20.15 2.67 6.10
C LYS A 68 -21.09 2.40 4.91
N PRO A 69 -21.80 1.25 4.93
CA PRO A 69 -21.63 0.24 3.90
C PRO A 69 -22.45 0.47 2.64
N THR A 70 -21.76 0.53 1.50
CA THR A 70 -22.21 -0.18 0.29
C THR A 70 -22.09 -1.66 0.62
N VAL A 71 -23.18 -2.43 0.62
CA VAL A 71 -23.12 -3.88 0.88
C VAL A 71 -22.15 -4.52 -0.12
N ILE A 72 -21.00 -5.00 0.36
CA ILE A 72 -20.01 -5.66 -0.49
C ILE A 72 -20.41 -7.14 -0.56
N SER A 73 -20.91 -7.56 -1.73
CA SER A 73 -21.14 -8.99 -1.99
C SER A 73 -19.82 -9.71 -2.12
N ILE A 74 -19.56 -10.66 -1.23
CA ILE A 74 -18.36 -11.50 -1.29
C ILE A 74 -18.62 -12.62 -2.32
N PRO A 75 -17.70 -12.86 -3.26
CA PRO A 75 -17.81 -13.96 -4.22
C PRO A 75 -17.72 -15.32 -3.52
N ASP A 76 -18.03 -16.39 -4.25
CA ASP A 76 -17.84 -17.75 -3.74
C ASP A 76 -16.36 -18.03 -3.43
N ASN A 77 -16.12 -19.02 -2.57
CA ASN A 77 -14.79 -19.32 -2.06
C ASN A 77 -13.78 -19.64 -3.18
N LYS A 78 -14.19 -20.34 -4.24
CA LYS A 78 -13.29 -20.75 -5.33
C LYS A 78 -12.86 -19.54 -6.16
N THR A 79 -13.80 -18.65 -6.45
CA THR A 79 -13.50 -17.38 -7.13
C THR A 79 -12.61 -16.49 -6.27
N LEU A 80 -12.90 -16.38 -4.97
CA LEU A 80 -12.09 -15.59 -4.03
C LEU A 80 -10.67 -16.13 -3.91
N GLU A 81 -10.50 -17.45 -3.85
CA GLU A 81 -9.18 -18.10 -3.77
C GLU A 81 -8.34 -17.77 -5.01
N ARG A 82 -8.88 -17.98 -6.21
CA ARG A 82 -8.17 -17.67 -7.46
C ARG A 82 -7.83 -16.18 -7.58
N PHE A 83 -8.73 -15.31 -7.12
CA PHE A 83 -8.47 -13.87 -7.06
C PHE A 83 -7.29 -13.56 -6.12
N ASN A 84 -7.29 -14.14 -4.92
CA ASN A 84 -6.21 -13.95 -3.96
C ASN A 84 -4.86 -14.44 -4.47
N GLU A 85 -4.80 -15.58 -5.16
CA GLU A 85 -3.54 -16.09 -5.75
C GLU A 85 -2.92 -15.08 -6.72
N ILE A 86 -3.74 -14.45 -7.55
CA ILE A 86 -3.30 -13.42 -8.50
C ILE A 86 -2.78 -12.19 -7.75
N CYS A 87 -3.55 -11.69 -6.77
CA CYS A 87 -3.17 -10.54 -5.97
C CYS A 87 -1.89 -10.80 -5.14
N GLU A 88 -1.75 -11.99 -4.58
CA GLU A 88 -0.57 -12.44 -3.84
C GLU A 88 0.68 -12.39 -4.73
N PHE A 89 0.59 -12.98 -5.92
CA PHE A 89 1.69 -12.99 -6.88
C PHE A 89 2.14 -11.59 -7.26
N ILE A 90 1.19 -10.68 -7.53
CA ILE A 90 1.47 -9.28 -7.85
C ILE A 90 2.11 -8.58 -6.65
N GLN A 91 1.55 -8.76 -5.46
CA GLN A 91 2.04 -8.13 -4.24
C GLN A 91 3.48 -8.54 -3.93
N LEU A 92 3.81 -9.83 -4.05
CA LEU A 92 5.17 -10.33 -3.86
C LEU A 92 6.16 -9.73 -4.87
N LYS A 93 5.73 -9.54 -6.12
CA LYS A 93 6.55 -8.86 -7.12
C LYS A 93 6.83 -7.40 -6.75
N ILE A 94 5.81 -6.67 -6.29
CA ILE A 94 5.96 -5.28 -5.83
C ILE A 94 6.96 -5.20 -4.67
N GLU A 95 6.80 -6.07 -3.68
CA GLU A 95 7.68 -6.11 -2.49
C GLU A 95 9.13 -6.43 -2.87
N ASN A 96 9.35 -7.37 -3.79
CA ASN A 96 10.70 -7.69 -4.27
C ASN A 96 11.34 -6.54 -5.04
N LEU A 97 10.56 -5.83 -5.87
CA LEU A 97 11.05 -4.64 -6.57
C LEU A 97 11.43 -3.52 -5.60
N GLN A 98 10.61 -3.27 -4.58
CA GLN A 98 10.91 -2.27 -3.55
C GLN A 98 12.21 -2.57 -2.80
N LYS A 99 12.41 -3.82 -2.37
CA LYS A 99 13.66 -4.27 -1.73
C LYS A 99 14.88 -4.07 -2.64
N ASN A 100 14.74 -4.35 -3.93
CA ASN A 100 15.82 -4.15 -4.89
C ASN A 100 16.16 -2.67 -5.07
N ILE A 101 15.14 -1.79 -5.13
CA ILE A 101 15.34 -0.34 -5.20
C ILE A 101 16.10 0.16 -3.98
N GLU A 102 15.68 -0.23 -2.77
CA GLU A 102 16.35 0.16 -1.53
C GLU A 102 17.82 -0.29 -1.50
N ARG A 103 18.08 -1.54 -1.89
CA ARG A 103 19.44 -2.08 -1.98
C ARG A 103 20.31 -1.29 -2.97
N LEU A 104 19.77 -0.97 -4.14
CA LEU A 104 20.50 -0.22 -5.17
C LEU A 104 20.79 1.22 -4.72
N GLU A 105 19.86 1.88 -4.03
CA GLU A 105 20.09 3.22 -3.48
C GLU A 105 21.19 3.23 -2.41
N ILE A 106 21.24 2.21 -1.54
CA ILE A 106 22.34 2.04 -0.57
C ILE A 106 23.67 1.86 -1.30
N MET A 107 23.75 0.94 -2.27
CA MET A 107 24.96 0.69 -3.05
C MET A 107 25.44 1.95 -3.79
N LYS A 108 24.52 2.69 -4.39
CA LYS A 108 24.82 3.97 -5.05
C LYS A 108 25.41 4.97 -4.06
N LYS A 109 24.82 5.14 -2.88
CA LYS A 109 25.35 6.03 -1.84
C LYS A 109 26.76 5.65 -1.41
N ASP A 110 27.02 4.36 -1.24
CA ASP A 110 28.33 3.86 -0.81
C ASP A 110 29.38 4.03 -1.89
N LEU A 111 29.05 3.72 -3.16
CA LEU A 111 29.92 3.97 -4.30
C LEU A 111 30.25 5.46 -4.45
N HIS A 112 29.25 6.35 -4.32
CA HIS A 112 29.47 7.80 -4.34
C HIS A 112 30.47 8.21 -3.25
N LYS A 113 30.30 7.74 -2.00
CA LYS A 113 31.25 8.03 -0.92
C LYS A 113 32.65 7.53 -1.25
N MET A 114 32.79 6.32 -1.80
CA MET A 114 34.09 5.75 -2.16
C MET A 114 34.81 6.58 -3.22
N ILE A 115 34.10 7.00 -4.27
CA ILE A 115 34.66 7.79 -5.37
C ILE A 115 35.09 9.17 -4.87
N PHE A 116 34.25 9.89 -4.13
CA PHE A 116 34.54 11.26 -3.70
C PHE A 116 35.46 11.35 -2.47
N ASN A 117 35.62 10.26 -1.70
CA ASN A 117 36.61 10.20 -0.60
C ASN A 117 38.00 9.77 -1.07
N GLN A 118 38.19 9.41 -2.35
CA GLN A 118 39.54 9.27 -2.89
C GLN A 118 40.18 10.66 -2.94
N LYS A 119 41.20 10.89 -2.11
CA LYS A 119 42.04 12.08 -2.21
C LYS A 119 42.67 12.09 -3.60
N ILE A 120 42.23 13.01 -4.46
CA ILE A 120 42.91 13.30 -5.71
C ILE A 120 44.24 13.97 -5.32
N SER A 121 45.32 13.20 -5.26
CA SER A 121 46.66 13.76 -5.22
C SER A 121 46.96 14.29 -6.63
N VAL A 122 46.81 15.60 -6.81
CA VAL A 122 47.37 16.28 -7.98
C VAL A 122 48.87 16.34 -7.74
N ILE A 123 49.63 15.55 -8.50
CA ILE A 123 51.10 15.61 -8.57
C ILE A 123 51.47 16.67 -9.59
#